data_AF-A0A481S6E3-F1
#
_entry.id   AF-A0A481S6E3-F1
#
_cell.length_a   1.000
_cell.length_b   1.000
_cell.length_c   1.000
_cell.angle_alpha   90.00
_cell.angle_beta   90.00
_cell.angle_gamma   90.00
#
_symmetry.space_group_name_H-M   'P 1'
#
loop_
_entity.id
_entity.type
_entity.pdbx_description
1 polymer ?
#
loop_
_entity_poly.entity_id
_entity_poly.type
_entity_poly.pdbx_seq_one_letter_code
_entity_poly.pdbx_strand_id
1 'polypeptide(L)'
;IERIESIPLINKADHAGACLRGNIILSLIDEKLKFRDPKSKEFCKKCQTSPFLPFLTKPAGFSLHWKGNDFKIEEMFAATDLYTVEHQDIVCLLKPILNENSPSFKGCGPIPLAVKEYLGLLKKPSPELVIDQLKEIAKYTDGNTLYQENITNACYKFLNEAILLNEATKTMVVTELKGFPFIFVEDIYVTSEKVSFHLNFEAAPYLYQMPNKYKNNFRELFESVGVKHAFTVEDFAAVLELIKNANMNKKISEKDFQLCRRIVSEGIWG
;
A
#
# COMPACT_ATOMS: atom_id res chain seq x y z
N ILE A 1 -8.06 -15.86 -30.41
CA ILE A 1 -6.61 -15.63 -30.10
C ILE A 1 -6.00 -14.63 -31.07
N GLU A 2 -6.09 -14.84 -32.38
CA GLU A 2 -5.54 -13.91 -33.39
C GLU A 2 -5.94 -12.44 -33.18
N ARG A 3 -7.19 -12.20 -32.73
CA ARG A 3 -7.66 -10.84 -32.39
C ARG A 3 -6.92 -10.19 -31.23
N ILE A 4 -6.52 -10.97 -30.21
CA ILE A 4 -5.70 -10.50 -29.08
C ILE A 4 -4.28 -10.23 -29.58
N GLU A 5 -3.71 -11.14 -30.36
CA GLU A 5 -2.32 -11.04 -30.83
C GLU A 5 -2.10 -9.88 -31.81
N SER A 6 -3.15 -9.41 -32.48
CA SER A 6 -3.09 -8.22 -33.32
C SER A 6 -3.06 -6.89 -32.55
N ILE A 7 -3.39 -6.86 -31.25
CA ILE A 7 -3.47 -5.61 -30.47
C ILE A 7 -2.12 -4.90 -30.39
N PRO A 8 -0.98 -5.56 -30.09
CA PRO A 8 0.32 -4.91 -30.10
C PRO A 8 0.67 -4.21 -31.42
N LEU A 9 0.21 -4.72 -32.57
CA LEU A 9 0.44 -4.09 -33.87
C LEU A 9 -0.43 -2.85 -34.05
N ILE A 10 -1.72 -2.94 -33.71
CA ILE A 10 -2.66 -1.80 -33.80
C ILE A 10 -2.20 -0.68 -32.88
N ASN A 11 -1.77 -1.03 -31.67
CA ASN A 11 -1.37 -0.12 -30.63
C ASN A 11 -0.18 0.77 -31.01
N LYS A 12 0.69 0.34 -31.93
CA LYS A 12 1.80 1.15 -32.46
C LYS A 12 1.33 2.36 -33.28
N ALA A 13 0.14 2.29 -33.87
CA ALA A 13 -0.39 3.33 -34.75
C ALA A 13 -1.64 4.02 -34.18
N ASP A 14 -2.46 3.29 -33.43
CA ASP A 14 -3.72 3.75 -32.87
C ASP A 14 -4.00 3.07 -31.52
N HIS A 15 -3.58 3.73 -30.43
CA HIS A 15 -3.82 3.26 -29.07
C HIS A 15 -5.32 3.21 -28.72
N ALA A 16 -6.11 4.18 -29.20
CA ALA A 16 -7.55 4.19 -28.96
C ALA A 16 -8.26 3.02 -29.65
N GLY A 17 -7.86 2.70 -30.88
CA GLY A 17 -8.30 1.51 -31.61
C GLY A 17 -7.87 0.21 -30.93
N ALA A 18 -6.69 0.18 -30.32
CA ALA A 18 -6.23 -0.94 -29.52
C ALA A 18 -7.08 -1.16 -28.26
N CYS A 19 -7.40 -0.10 -27.50
CA CYS A 19 -8.32 -0.16 -26.36
C CYS A 19 -9.71 -0.64 -26.77
N LEU A 20 -10.26 -0.10 -27.87
CA LEU A 20 -11.57 -0.50 -28.40
C LEU A 20 -11.57 -1.99 -28.78
N ARG A 21 -10.50 -2.47 -29.41
CA ARG A 21 -10.36 -3.90 -29.73
C ARG A 21 -10.26 -4.75 -28.47
N GLY A 22 -9.58 -4.26 -27.44
CA GLY A 22 -9.56 -4.88 -26.11
C GLY A 22 -10.98 -5.03 -25.53
N ASN A 23 -11.79 -3.97 -25.58
CA ASN A 23 -13.20 -4.01 -25.16
C ASN A 23 -14.02 -5.06 -25.94
N ILE A 24 -13.89 -5.10 -27.28
CA ILE A 24 -14.58 -6.10 -28.12
C ILE A 24 -14.17 -7.53 -27.72
N ILE A 25 -12.89 -7.75 -27.41
CA ILE A 25 -12.41 -9.06 -26.96
C ILE A 25 -13.03 -9.45 -25.62
N LEU A 26 -13.14 -8.51 -24.68
CA LEU A 26 -13.80 -8.74 -23.40
C LEU A 26 -15.27 -9.13 -23.59
N SER A 27 -16.00 -8.47 -24.49
CA SER A 27 -17.38 -8.84 -24.83
C SER A 27 -17.49 -10.23 -25.45
N LEU A 28 -16.55 -10.59 -26.33
CA LEU A 28 -16.50 -11.94 -26.93
C LEU A 28 -16.21 -13.01 -25.89
N ILE A 29 -15.32 -12.74 -24.92
CA ILE A 29 -15.07 -13.66 -23.81
C ILE A 29 -16.35 -13.85 -23.00
N ASP A 30 -17.04 -12.76 -22.64
CA ASP A 30 -18.31 -12.80 -21.90
C ASP A 30 -19.36 -13.68 -22.62
N GLU A 31 -19.54 -13.46 -23.92
CA GLU A 31 -20.45 -14.24 -24.75
C GLU A 31 -20.08 -15.73 -24.74
N LYS A 32 -18.79 -16.06 -24.94
CA LYS A 32 -18.30 -17.45 -24.93
C LYS A 32 -18.46 -18.15 -23.58
N LEU A 33 -18.31 -17.41 -22.48
CA LEU A 33 -18.57 -17.92 -21.14
C LEU A 33 -20.06 -18.21 -20.91
N LYS A 34 -20.96 -17.33 -21.38
CA LYS A 34 -22.42 -17.53 -21.30
C LYS A 34 -22.88 -18.78 -22.06
N PHE A 35 -22.27 -19.06 -23.22
CA PHE A 35 -22.55 -20.27 -24.00
C PHE A 35 -21.85 -21.54 -23.48
N ARG A 36 -21.08 -21.45 -22.39
CA ARG A 36 -20.30 -22.57 -21.82
C ARG A 36 -19.44 -23.29 -22.86
N ASP A 37 -18.79 -22.53 -23.74
CA ASP A 37 -17.93 -23.09 -24.79
C ASP A 37 -16.83 -23.96 -24.16
N PRO A 38 -16.74 -25.27 -24.49
CA PRO A 38 -15.74 -26.16 -23.89
C PRO A 38 -14.30 -25.73 -24.21
N LYS A 39 -14.07 -25.01 -25.32
CA LYS A 39 -12.75 -24.49 -25.70
C LYS A 39 -12.32 -23.26 -24.91
N SER A 40 -13.22 -22.66 -24.12
CA SER A 40 -12.87 -21.53 -23.25
C SER A 40 -11.70 -21.87 -22.32
N LYS A 41 -11.64 -23.09 -21.80
CA LYS A 41 -10.52 -23.54 -20.96
C LYS A 41 -9.19 -23.58 -21.70
N GLU A 42 -9.19 -23.96 -22.98
CA GLU A 42 -8.00 -24.05 -23.81
C GLU A 42 -7.37 -22.66 -24.05
N PHE A 43 -8.21 -21.63 -24.18
CA PHE A 43 -7.78 -20.28 -24.49
C PHE A 43 -7.57 -19.38 -23.27
N CYS A 44 -8.02 -19.83 -22.10
CA CYS A 44 -7.95 -19.08 -20.85
C CYS A 44 -6.54 -18.59 -20.55
N LYS A 45 -5.55 -19.48 -20.56
CA LYS A 45 -4.16 -19.10 -20.27
C LYS A 45 -3.63 -18.03 -21.23
N LYS A 46 -3.95 -18.16 -22.52
CA LYS A 46 -3.53 -17.19 -23.53
C LYS A 46 -4.20 -15.83 -23.32
N CYS A 47 -5.49 -15.80 -22.99
CA CYS A 47 -6.17 -14.55 -22.64
C CYS A 47 -5.55 -13.91 -21.39
N GLN A 48 -5.19 -14.69 -20.38
CA GLN A 48 -4.60 -14.17 -19.14
C GLN A 48 -3.22 -13.53 -19.34
N THR A 49 -2.37 -14.12 -20.19
CA THR A 49 -0.96 -13.72 -20.34
C THR A 49 -0.68 -12.82 -21.54
N SER A 50 -1.64 -12.61 -22.43
CA SER A 50 -1.43 -11.74 -23.60
C SER A 50 -1.61 -10.27 -23.20
N PRO A 51 -0.75 -9.35 -23.67
CA PRO A 51 -0.88 -7.93 -23.37
C PRO A 51 -1.95 -7.27 -24.23
N PHE A 52 -3.11 -6.98 -23.64
CA PHE A 52 -4.22 -6.33 -24.36
C PHE A 52 -5.07 -5.38 -23.51
N LEU A 53 -4.73 -5.22 -22.24
CA LEU A 53 -5.47 -4.39 -21.30
C LEU A 53 -4.73 -3.08 -21.02
N PRO A 54 -5.43 -1.93 -21.05
CA PRO A 54 -4.83 -0.65 -20.70
C PRO A 54 -4.69 -0.51 -19.19
N PHE A 55 -3.85 0.42 -18.77
CA PHE A 55 -3.57 0.73 -17.38
C PHE A 55 -3.84 2.21 -17.05
N LEU A 56 -4.00 2.53 -15.77
CA LEU A 56 -4.19 3.88 -15.30
C LEU A 56 -2.84 4.59 -15.20
N THR A 57 -2.72 5.73 -15.86
CA THR A 57 -1.67 6.72 -15.58
C THR A 57 -1.95 7.41 -14.25
N LYS A 58 -0.95 8.13 -13.71
CA LYS A 58 -1.07 8.90 -12.47
C LYS A 58 -2.32 9.79 -12.49
N PRO A 59 -3.24 9.66 -11.52
CA PRO A 59 -4.42 10.50 -11.44
C PRO A 59 -4.05 11.99 -11.31
N ALA A 60 -4.91 12.87 -11.84
CA ALA A 60 -4.71 14.31 -11.71
C ALA A 60 -4.72 14.72 -10.22
N GLY A 61 -3.76 15.55 -9.82
CA GLY A 61 -3.61 15.99 -8.43
C GLY A 61 -2.95 14.97 -7.49
N PHE A 62 -2.73 13.73 -7.94
CA PHE A 62 -1.95 12.76 -7.17
C PHE A 62 -0.51 13.25 -7.07
N SER A 63 0.08 13.26 -5.88
CA SER A 63 1.39 13.86 -5.66
C SER A 63 2.52 12.84 -5.56
N LEU A 64 2.24 11.64 -5.06
CA LEU A 64 3.22 10.56 -4.91
C LEU A 64 3.60 9.93 -6.26
N HIS A 65 4.65 9.11 -6.27
CA HIS A 65 4.93 8.24 -7.42
C HIS A 65 3.73 7.35 -7.72
N TRP A 66 3.57 6.96 -8.98
CA TRP A 66 2.48 6.10 -9.40
C TRP A 66 3.03 5.14 -10.45
N LYS A 67 2.87 3.83 -10.23
CA LYS A 67 3.54 2.82 -11.05
C LYS A 67 3.24 2.94 -12.53
N GLY A 68 2.02 3.36 -12.88
CA GLY A 68 1.64 3.61 -14.28
C GLY A 68 2.55 4.61 -15.01
N ASN A 69 3.16 5.57 -14.30
CA ASN A 69 4.02 6.56 -14.95
C ASN A 69 5.41 6.03 -15.33
N ASP A 70 5.75 4.80 -14.93
CA ASP A 70 6.98 4.14 -15.37
C ASP A 70 6.88 3.63 -16.81
N PHE A 71 5.68 3.62 -17.39
CA PHE A 71 5.38 3.05 -18.68
C PHE A 71 4.94 4.11 -19.68
N LYS A 72 5.05 3.77 -20.97
CA LYS A 72 4.49 4.62 -22.02
C LYS A 72 2.97 4.56 -21.96
N ILE A 73 2.31 5.67 -22.27
CA ILE A 73 0.84 5.77 -22.22
C ILE A 73 0.19 4.70 -23.11
N GLU A 74 0.80 4.43 -24.26
CA GLU A 74 0.33 3.41 -25.19
C GLU A 74 0.57 1.97 -24.72
N GLU A 75 1.33 1.70 -23.66
CA GLU A 75 1.67 0.33 -23.24
C GLU A 75 0.42 -0.48 -22.82
N MET A 76 0.41 -1.77 -23.14
CA MET A 76 -0.68 -2.70 -22.85
C MET A 76 -0.16 -3.84 -21.99
N PHE A 77 -0.97 -4.31 -21.06
CA PHE A 77 -0.58 -5.31 -20.07
C PHE A 77 -1.41 -6.58 -20.17
N ALA A 78 -0.81 -7.67 -19.70
CA ALA A 78 -1.52 -8.91 -19.45
C ALA A 78 -2.38 -8.77 -18.18
N ALA A 79 -3.48 -9.52 -18.11
CA ALA A 79 -4.33 -9.54 -16.92
C ALA A 79 -3.57 -10.03 -15.68
N THR A 80 -2.60 -10.92 -15.86
CA THR A 80 -1.72 -11.42 -14.79
C THR A 80 -0.80 -10.36 -14.20
N ASP A 81 -0.61 -9.22 -14.86
CA ASP A 81 0.33 -8.18 -14.43
C ASP A 81 -0.37 -6.96 -13.83
N LEU A 82 -1.71 -6.88 -13.96
CA LEU A 82 -2.53 -5.78 -13.49
C LEU A 82 -3.27 -6.11 -12.18
N TYR A 83 -3.58 -5.08 -11.41
CA TYR A 83 -4.59 -5.13 -10.34
C TYR A 83 -5.81 -4.27 -10.71
N THR A 84 -6.95 -4.57 -10.13
CA THR A 84 -8.15 -3.73 -10.29
C THR A 84 -8.09 -2.52 -9.36
N VAL A 85 -8.94 -1.52 -9.63
CA VAL A 85 -9.05 -0.30 -8.81
C VAL A 85 -9.43 -0.59 -7.35
N GLU A 86 -10.02 -1.74 -7.05
CA GLU A 86 -10.35 -2.20 -5.69
C GLU A 86 -9.10 -2.30 -4.79
N HIS A 87 -7.96 -2.68 -5.36
CA HIS A 87 -6.70 -2.86 -4.63
C HIS A 87 -5.72 -1.72 -4.87
N GLN A 88 -6.15 -0.62 -5.51
CA GLN A 88 -5.28 0.48 -5.92
C GLN A 88 -4.45 1.01 -4.75
N ASP A 89 -5.08 1.38 -3.64
CA ASP A 89 -4.39 2.09 -2.55
C ASP A 89 -3.34 1.23 -1.83
N ILE A 90 -3.35 -0.09 -2.06
CA ILE A 90 -2.37 -1.03 -1.47
C ILE A 90 -1.33 -1.54 -2.47
N VAL A 91 -1.36 -1.13 -3.74
CA VAL A 91 -0.37 -1.54 -4.76
C VAL A 91 0.04 -0.44 -5.75
N CYS A 92 -0.57 0.74 -5.74
CA CYS A 92 -0.42 1.76 -6.80
C CYS A 92 0.99 2.33 -6.99
N LEU A 93 1.88 2.21 -6.00
CA LEU A 93 3.27 2.64 -6.13
C LEU A 93 4.11 1.57 -6.82
N LEU A 94 3.69 0.30 -6.75
CA LEU A 94 4.49 -0.86 -7.15
C LEU A 94 3.94 -1.63 -8.36
N LYS A 95 2.62 -1.60 -8.59
CA LYS A 95 1.93 -2.37 -9.64
C LYS A 95 1.01 -1.50 -10.49
N PRO A 96 0.90 -1.77 -11.80
CA PRO A 96 -0.03 -1.07 -12.67
C PRO A 96 -1.48 -1.46 -12.36
N ILE A 97 -2.38 -0.48 -12.43
CA ILE A 97 -3.81 -0.64 -12.15
C ILE A 97 -4.55 -0.65 -13.48
N LEU A 98 -5.48 -1.59 -13.66
CA LEU A 98 -6.32 -1.72 -14.85
C LEU A 98 -7.15 -0.45 -15.07
N ASN A 99 -7.14 0.05 -16.31
CA ASN A 99 -7.99 1.17 -16.72
C ASN A 99 -9.29 0.67 -17.37
N GLU A 100 -10.36 0.58 -16.58
CA GLU A 100 -11.70 0.31 -17.13
C GLU A 100 -12.32 1.56 -17.78
N ASN A 101 -12.29 2.73 -17.12
CA ASN A 101 -13.03 3.92 -17.57
C ASN A 101 -12.37 5.28 -17.21
N SER A 102 -11.04 5.43 -17.36
CA SER A 102 -10.36 6.69 -17.06
C SER A 102 -10.89 7.84 -17.94
N PRO A 103 -11.20 9.03 -17.37
CA PRO A 103 -11.63 10.19 -18.14
C PRO A 103 -10.57 10.67 -19.15
N SER A 104 -9.30 10.47 -18.83
CA SER A 104 -8.16 10.98 -19.63
C SER A 104 -7.79 10.06 -20.79
N PHE A 105 -8.09 8.76 -20.69
CA PHE A 105 -7.72 7.75 -21.67
C PHE A 105 -8.81 6.70 -21.73
N LYS A 106 -9.46 6.56 -22.90
CA LYS A 106 -10.51 5.56 -23.16
C LYS A 106 -10.01 4.17 -22.73
N GLY A 107 -10.45 3.72 -21.55
CA GLY A 107 -10.10 2.41 -20.98
C GLY A 107 -10.69 1.26 -21.78
N CYS A 108 -10.59 0.05 -21.24
CA CYS A 108 -11.18 -1.14 -21.87
C CYS A 108 -12.70 -1.28 -21.64
N GLY A 109 -13.36 -0.30 -21.02
CA GLY A 109 -14.75 -0.35 -20.62
C GLY A 109 -14.98 -1.23 -19.38
N PRO A 110 -16.22 -1.27 -18.85
CA PRO A 110 -16.58 -2.09 -17.71
C PRO A 110 -16.42 -3.59 -18.04
N ILE A 111 -15.82 -4.34 -17.12
CA ILE A 111 -15.61 -5.79 -17.28
C ILE A 111 -16.58 -6.57 -16.38
N PRO A 112 -17.42 -7.48 -16.92
CA PRO A 112 -18.28 -8.35 -16.12
C PRO A 112 -17.50 -9.23 -15.15
N LEU A 113 -18.08 -9.58 -14.01
CA LEU A 113 -17.42 -10.36 -12.95
C LEU A 113 -16.89 -11.72 -13.46
N ALA A 114 -17.69 -12.44 -14.25
CA ALA A 114 -17.27 -13.72 -14.83
C ALA A 114 -16.05 -13.59 -15.75
N VAL A 115 -15.93 -12.47 -16.46
CA VAL A 115 -14.76 -12.18 -17.30
C VAL A 115 -13.54 -11.80 -16.44
N LYS A 116 -13.73 -11.02 -15.37
CA LYS A 116 -12.65 -10.71 -14.41
C LYS A 116 -12.10 -11.98 -13.77
N GLU A 117 -12.98 -12.90 -13.37
CA GLU A 117 -12.59 -14.21 -12.82
C GLU A 117 -11.83 -15.04 -13.85
N TYR A 118 -12.37 -15.17 -15.07
CA TYR A 118 -11.75 -15.90 -16.16
C TYR A 118 -10.35 -15.36 -16.52
N LEU A 119 -10.17 -14.03 -16.50
CA LEU A 119 -8.88 -13.38 -16.76
C LEU A 119 -7.93 -13.37 -15.54
N GLY A 120 -8.37 -13.82 -14.36
CA GLY A 120 -7.55 -13.78 -13.14
C GLY A 120 -7.36 -12.37 -12.57
N LEU A 121 -8.24 -11.43 -12.92
CA LEU A 121 -8.20 -10.05 -12.41
C LEU A 121 -8.74 -9.91 -10.98
N LEU A 122 -9.43 -10.94 -10.46
CA LEU A 122 -9.93 -10.99 -9.08
C LEU A 122 -8.87 -11.44 -8.06
N LYS A 123 -7.60 -11.52 -8.47
CA LYS A 123 -6.50 -11.89 -7.57
C LYS A 123 -6.31 -10.82 -6.50
N LYS A 124 -6.12 -11.25 -5.26
CA LYS A 124 -5.75 -10.35 -4.16
C LYS A 124 -4.24 -10.12 -4.12
N PRO A 125 -3.76 -8.94 -3.71
CA PRO A 125 -2.35 -8.73 -3.38
C PRO A 125 -1.89 -9.71 -2.31
N SER A 126 -0.61 -10.08 -2.33
CA SER A 126 -0.03 -10.85 -1.23
C SER A 126 0.35 -9.90 -0.08
N PRO A 127 0.40 -10.36 1.18
CA PRO A 127 0.81 -9.51 2.29
C PRO A 127 2.21 -8.93 2.13
N GLU A 128 3.15 -9.66 1.50
CA GLU A 128 4.49 -9.17 1.17
C GLU A 128 4.43 -7.94 0.25
N LEU A 129 3.60 -7.99 -0.80
CA LEU A 129 3.44 -6.86 -1.71
C LEU A 129 2.87 -5.62 -1.00
N VAL A 130 1.94 -5.81 -0.06
CA VAL A 130 1.35 -4.71 0.72
C VAL A 130 2.37 -4.14 1.71
N ILE A 131 3.25 -4.98 2.28
CA ILE A 131 4.38 -4.53 3.10
C ILE A 131 5.35 -3.71 2.24
N ASP A 132 5.66 -4.15 1.03
CA ASP A 132 6.55 -3.40 0.13
C ASP A 132 5.95 -2.05 -0.25
N GLN A 133 4.63 -1.98 -0.50
CA GLN A 133 3.91 -0.73 -0.75
C GLN A 133 4.05 0.21 0.48
N LEU A 134 3.91 -0.34 1.69
CA LEU A 134 4.04 0.41 2.93
C LEU A 134 5.49 0.90 3.16
N LYS A 135 6.49 0.10 2.81
CA LYS A 135 7.90 0.52 2.81
C LYS A 135 8.18 1.61 1.78
N GLU A 136 7.53 1.53 0.61
CA GLU A 136 7.69 2.54 -0.44
C GLU A 136 7.09 3.89 -0.04
N ILE A 137 5.87 3.91 0.51
CA ILE A 137 5.22 5.16 0.94
C ILE A 137 5.96 5.83 2.11
N ALA A 138 6.60 5.05 2.98
CA ALA A 138 7.35 5.58 4.12
C ALA A 138 8.65 6.30 3.74
N LYS A 139 9.12 6.16 2.49
CA LYS A 139 10.27 6.92 1.97
C LYS A 139 9.92 8.40 1.72
N TYR A 140 8.64 8.73 1.62
CA TYR A 140 8.18 10.10 1.37
C TYR A 140 8.07 10.85 2.70
N THR A 141 8.92 11.85 2.88
CA THR A 141 8.94 12.72 4.07
C THR A 141 8.28 14.08 3.82
N ASP A 142 7.89 14.36 2.57
CA ASP A 142 7.58 15.72 2.12
C ASP A 142 6.08 15.91 1.81
N GLY A 143 5.33 16.41 2.79
CA GLY A 143 4.20 17.34 2.62
C GLY A 143 2.94 16.86 1.89
N ASN A 144 2.74 15.56 1.66
CA ASN A 144 1.57 15.05 0.92
C ASN A 144 0.74 14.04 1.74
N THR A 145 0.30 14.50 2.90
CA THR A 145 -0.25 13.66 3.97
C THR A 145 -1.53 12.93 3.55
N LEU A 146 -2.45 13.54 2.80
CA LEU A 146 -3.74 12.89 2.52
C LEU A 146 -3.60 11.56 1.74
N TYR A 147 -2.78 11.53 0.69
CA TYR A 147 -2.57 10.29 -0.08
C TYR A 147 -1.74 9.28 0.71
N GLN A 148 -0.73 9.76 1.45
CA GLN A 148 0.06 8.92 2.36
C GLN A 148 -0.83 8.26 3.41
N GLU A 149 -1.68 9.04 4.07
CA GLU A 149 -2.64 8.57 5.07
C GLU A 149 -3.60 7.54 4.50
N ASN A 150 -4.17 7.79 3.32
CA ASN A 150 -5.11 6.87 2.69
C ASN A 150 -4.44 5.53 2.35
N ILE A 151 -3.28 5.57 1.69
CA ILE A 151 -2.49 4.38 1.32
C ILE A 151 -2.07 3.62 2.57
N THR A 152 -1.51 4.31 3.56
CA THR A 152 -1.07 3.70 4.82
C THR A 152 -2.25 3.07 5.57
N ASN A 153 -3.39 3.75 5.66
CA ASN A 153 -4.58 3.21 6.31
C ASN A 153 -5.12 1.97 5.58
N ALA A 154 -5.13 1.98 4.23
CA ALA A 154 -5.53 0.83 3.43
C ALA A 154 -4.57 -0.36 3.64
N CYS A 155 -3.25 -0.10 3.70
CA CYS A 155 -2.24 -1.12 3.96
C CYS A 155 -2.42 -1.72 5.36
N TYR A 156 -2.60 -0.90 6.40
CA TYR A 156 -2.85 -1.40 7.75
C TYR A 156 -4.11 -2.23 7.85
N LYS A 157 -5.20 -1.79 7.21
CA LYS A 157 -6.45 -2.57 7.17
C LYS A 157 -6.21 -3.95 6.58
N PHE A 158 -5.57 -4.00 5.41
CA PHE A 158 -5.27 -5.27 4.75
C PHE A 158 -4.39 -6.17 5.61
N LEU A 159 -3.30 -5.64 6.18
CA LEU A 159 -2.36 -6.42 6.99
C LEU A 159 -3.00 -6.89 8.30
N ASN A 160 -3.82 -6.06 8.95
CA ASN A 160 -4.55 -6.45 10.15
C ASN A 160 -5.54 -7.59 9.87
N GLU A 161 -6.21 -7.58 8.71
CA GLU A 161 -7.04 -8.72 8.29
C GLU A 161 -6.19 -9.96 7.96
N ALA A 162 -5.04 -9.78 7.31
CA ALA A 162 -4.15 -10.87 6.89
C ALA A 162 -3.53 -11.63 8.06
N ILE A 163 -3.09 -10.95 9.13
CA ILE A 163 -2.51 -11.60 10.31
C ILE A 163 -3.52 -12.45 11.09
N LEU A 164 -4.83 -12.17 10.95
CA LEU A 164 -5.89 -12.93 11.60
C LEU A 164 -6.21 -14.25 10.87
N LEU A 165 -5.70 -14.43 9.64
CA LEU A 165 -6.00 -15.62 8.85
C LEU A 165 -5.21 -16.85 9.31
N ASN A 166 -3.93 -16.70 9.62
CA ASN A 166 -3.08 -17.79 10.11
C ASN A 166 -1.76 -17.28 10.71
N GLU A 167 -1.18 -18.08 11.62
CA GLU A 167 0.05 -17.75 12.35
C GLU A 167 1.30 -17.61 11.47
N ALA A 168 1.38 -18.35 10.35
CA ALA A 168 2.52 -18.24 9.43
C ALA A 168 2.57 -16.84 8.77
N THR A 169 1.41 -16.35 8.34
CA THR A 169 1.25 -15.00 7.77
C THR A 169 1.53 -13.95 8.85
N LYS A 170 0.99 -14.12 10.06
CA LYS A 170 1.28 -13.23 11.21
C LYS A 170 2.78 -13.13 11.48
N THR A 171 3.47 -14.26 11.56
CA THR A 171 4.92 -14.32 11.80
C THR A 171 5.71 -13.59 10.71
N MET A 172 5.36 -13.80 9.45
CA MET A 172 6.00 -13.13 8.31
C MET A 172 5.79 -11.61 8.38
N VAL A 173 4.54 -11.16 8.53
CA VAL A 173 4.20 -9.72 8.60
C VAL A 173 4.94 -9.04 9.76
N VAL A 174 4.94 -9.66 10.94
CA VAL A 174 5.62 -9.12 12.12
C VAL A 174 7.12 -9.01 11.92
N THR A 175 7.73 -10.03 11.31
CA THR A 175 9.18 -10.05 11.07
C THR A 175 9.60 -8.94 10.11
N GLU A 176 8.87 -8.76 9.02
CA GLU A 176 9.17 -7.75 8.01
C GLU A 176 8.94 -6.31 8.50
N LEU A 177 7.92 -6.09 9.34
CA LEU A 177 7.58 -4.75 9.82
C LEU A 177 8.45 -4.28 11.00
N LYS A 178 8.92 -5.19 11.86
CA LYS A 178 9.76 -4.81 13.02
C LYS A 178 11.06 -4.10 12.63
N GLY A 179 11.63 -4.42 11.47
CA GLY A 179 12.90 -3.85 11.04
C GLY A 179 12.82 -2.47 10.38
N PHE A 180 11.63 -1.88 10.23
CA PHE A 180 11.45 -0.70 9.38
C PHE A 180 10.49 0.35 9.99
N PRO A 181 10.75 1.66 9.82
CA PRO A 181 9.82 2.70 10.25
C PRO A 181 8.55 2.70 9.40
N PHE A 182 7.49 2.07 9.90
CA PHE A 182 6.24 1.91 9.16
C PHE A 182 5.04 2.57 9.83
N ILE A 183 5.16 2.96 11.10
CA ILE A 183 4.04 3.52 11.87
C ILE A 183 3.96 5.03 11.60
N PHE A 184 2.95 5.42 10.84
CA PHE A 184 2.66 6.83 10.55
C PHE A 184 2.11 7.58 11.78
N VAL A 185 2.87 8.55 12.28
CA VAL A 185 2.52 9.41 13.41
C VAL A 185 3.03 10.82 13.13
N GLU A 186 2.20 11.86 13.36
CA GLU A 186 2.62 13.27 13.20
C GLU A 186 3.37 13.55 11.88
N ASP A 187 2.81 13.07 10.77
CA ASP A 187 3.34 13.22 9.41
C ASP A 187 4.70 12.54 9.13
N ILE A 188 5.17 11.68 10.03
CA ILE A 188 6.39 10.89 9.87
C ILE A 188 6.14 9.39 10.07
N TYR A 189 7.06 8.56 9.58
CA TYR A 189 7.03 7.12 9.83
C TYR A 189 8.09 6.75 10.88
N VAL A 190 7.69 6.02 11.92
CA VAL A 190 8.55 5.59 13.03
C VAL A 190 8.47 4.07 13.24
N THR A 191 9.46 3.52 13.94
CA THR A 191 9.50 2.09 14.28
C THR A 191 8.58 1.78 15.46
N SER A 192 8.24 0.50 15.67
CA SER A 192 7.32 0.09 16.73
C SER A 192 7.86 0.38 18.14
N GLU A 193 9.17 0.41 18.34
CA GLU A 193 9.80 0.71 19.63
C GLU A 193 9.57 2.15 20.10
N LYS A 194 9.31 3.07 19.16
CA LYS A 194 9.05 4.48 19.46
C LYS A 194 7.57 4.79 19.73
N VAL A 195 6.68 3.79 19.66
CA VAL A 195 5.23 4.02 19.76
C VAL A 195 4.63 3.21 20.89
N SER A 196 3.74 3.85 21.65
CA SER A 196 2.87 3.18 22.63
C SER A 196 1.40 3.50 22.41
N PHE A 197 0.50 2.63 22.90
CA PHE A 197 -0.93 2.92 22.89
C PHE A 197 -1.32 4.01 23.88
N HIS A 198 -0.56 4.18 24.95
CA HIS A 198 -0.78 5.15 26.00
C HIS A 198 0.52 5.86 26.39
N LEU A 199 0.49 7.18 26.37
CA LEU A 199 1.58 8.05 26.81
C LEU A 199 0.98 9.33 27.39
N ASN A 200 1.37 9.67 28.62
CA ASN A 200 0.75 10.75 29.40
C ASN A 200 1.17 12.16 28.98
N PHE A 201 2.23 12.27 28.18
CA PHE A 201 2.82 13.54 27.79
C PHE A 201 3.43 13.52 26.39
N GLU A 202 3.66 14.69 25.83
CA GLU A 202 4.35 14.80 24.55
C GLU A 202 5.85 14.53 24.74
N ALA A 203 6.35 13.48 24.08
CA ALA A 203 7.74 13.03 24.13
C ALA A 203 8.42 12.99 22.75
N ALA A 204 7.82 13.65 21.77
CA ALA A 204 8.40 13.82 20.45
C ALA A 204 9.75 14.58 20.55
N PRO A 205 10.74 14.26 19.70
CA PRO A 205 10.70 13.28 18.63
C PRO A 205 11.13 11.85 19.04
N TYR A 206 11.28 11.60 20.35
CA TYR A 206 11.87 10.37 20.87
C TYR A 206 10.85 9.24 20.99
N LEU A 207 9.69 9.53 21.59
CA LEU A 207 8.59 8.60 21.81
C LEU A 207 7.27 9.25 21.40
N TYR A 208 6.35 8.44 20.87
CA TYR A 208 5.09 8.89 20.33
C TYR A 208 3.94 8.07 20.90
N GLN A 209 2.79 8.73 21.05
CA GLN A 209 1.54 8.02 21.26
C GLN A 209 0.93 7.62 19.92
N MET A 210 0.47 6.37 19.83
CA MET A 210 -0.29 5.87 18.69
C MET A 210 -1.48 6.80 18.37
N PRO A 211 -1.68 7.23 17.12
CA PRO A 211 -2.84 8.01 16.73
C PRO A 211 -4.16 7.29 17.02
N ASN A 212 -5.17 8.01 17.53
CA ASN A 212 -6.46 7.42 17.92
C ASN A 212 -7.17 6.68 16.78
N LYS A 213 -7.00 7.15 15.52
CA LYS A 213 -7.53 6.48 14.32
C LYS A 213 -7.01 5.06 14.14
N TYR A 214 -5.85 4.74 14.69
CA TYR A 214 -5.19 3.44 14.55
C TYR A 214 -5.36 2.55 15.79
N LYS A 215 -5.43 3.16 16.99
CA LYS A 215 -5.54 2.43 18.27
C LYS A 215 -6.64 1.37 18.29
N ASN A 216 -7.81 1.68 17.74
CA ASN A 216 -8.96 0.78 17.79
C ASN A 216 -9.10 -0.08 16.53
N ASN A 217 -8.71 0.45 15.38
CA ASN A 217 -8.97 -0.19 14.09
C ASN A 217 -7.95 -1.29 13.75
N PHE A 218 -6.70 -1.15 14.21
CA PHE A 218 -5.60 -2.04 13.84
C PHE A 218 -4.78 -2.51 15.04
N ARG A 219 -5.46 -2.65 16.19
CA ARG A 219 -4.82 -2.96 17.47
C ARG A 219 -3.98 -4.25 17.42
N GLU A 220 -4.56 -5.31 16.87
CA GLU A 220 -3.90 -6.63 16.77
C GLU A 220 -2.60 -6.53 15.97
N LEU A 221 -2.58 -5.78 14.85
CA LEU A 221 -1.38 -5.56 14.06
C LEU A 221 -0.28 -4.89 14.87
N PHE A 222 -0.62 -3.81 15.57
CA PHE A 222 0.35 -3.04 16.34
C PHE A 222 0.86 -3.78 17.59
N GLU A 223 -0.01 -4.48 18.32
CA GLU A 223 0.41 -5.34 19.43
C GLU A 223 1.33 -6.47 18.92
N SER A 224 1.02 -7.07 17.76
CA SER A 224 1.82 -8.14 17.17
C SER A 224 3.24 -7.71 16.76
N VAL A 225 3.42 -6.47 16.29
CA VAL A 225 4.76 -5.93 15.97
C VAL A 225 5.51 -5.42 17.21
N GLY A 226 4.90 -5.47 18.39
CA GLY A 226 5.52 -5.09 19.66
C GLY A 226 5.31 -3.64 20.09
N VAL A 227 4.30 -2.94 19.55
CA VAL A 227 3.88 -1.63 20.09
C VAL A 227 3.43 -1.84 21.54
N LYS A 228 4.05 -1.12 22.46
CA LYS A 228 3.82 -1.28 23.90
C LYS A 228 2.48 -0.69 24.30
N HIS A 229 1.84 -1.26 25.32
CA HIS A 229 0.66 -0.63 25.91
C HIS A 229 0.99 0.76 26.48
N ALA A 230 2.04 0.82 27.29
CA ALA A 230 2.67 2.04 27.80
C ALA A 230 4.19 1.83 27.84
N PHE A 231 4.96 2.93 27.81
CA PHE A 231 6.42 2.86 27.95
C PHE A 231 6.81 2.53 29.40
N THR A 232 7.95 1.85 29.55
CA THR A 232 8.52 1.51 30.85
C THR A 232 9.51 2.57 31.33
N VAL A 233 9.94 2.46 32.59
CA VAL A 233 10.98 3.32 33.16
C VAL A 233 12.28 3.22 32.35
N GLU A 234 12.61 2.03 31.83
CA GLU A 234 13.81 1.80 31.01
C GLU A 234 13.72 2.54 29.67
N ASP A 235 12.54 2.59 29.04
CA ASP A 235 12.33 3.35 27.80
C ASP A 235 12.59 4.84 28.04
N PHE A 236 12.05 5.37 29.13
CA PHE A 236 12.25 6.75 29.54
C PHE A 236 13.72 7.05 29.89
N ALA A 237 14.41 6.14 30.58
CA ALA A 237 15.83 6.27 30.89
C ALA A 237 16.67 6.31 29.60
N ALA A 238 16.35 5.48 28.60
CA ALA A 238 17.02 5.50 27.30
C ALA A 238 16.86 6.85 26.58
N VAL A 239 15.68 7.49 26.67
CA VAL A 239 15.47 8.84 26.12
C VAL A 239 16.35 9.87 26.83
N LEU A 240 16.44 9.84 28.16
CA LEU A 240 17.31 10.74 28.92
C LEU A 240 18.79 10.57 28.52
N GLU A 241 19.22 9.32 28.30
CA GLU A 241 20.57 9.02 27.81
C GLU A 241 20.80 9.58 26.40
N LEU A 242 19.83 9.43 25.47
CA LEU A 242 19.91 10.01 24.13
C LEU A 242 20.05 11.54 24.18
N ILE A 243 19.26 12.21 25.02
CA ILE A 243 19.33 13.67 25.19
C ILE A 243 20.69 14.09 25.75
N LYS A 244 21.20 13.37 26.76
CA LYS A 244 22.54 13.62 27.33
C LYS A 244 23.63 13.49 26.27
N ASN A 245 23.58 12.42 25.48
CA ASN A 245 24.58 12.12 24.46
C ASN A 245 24.54 13.14 23.31
N ALA A 246 23.34 13.53 22.86
CA ALA A 246 23.18 14.56 21.83
C ALA A 246 23.75 15.93 22.24
N ASN A 247 23.72 16.24 23.55
CA ASN A 247 24.20 17.50 24.06
C ASN A 247 25.71 17.54 24.40
N MET A 248 26.45 16.42 24.40
CA MET A 248 27.93 16.35 24.57
C MET A 248 28.54 17.39 25.54
N ASN A 249 27.99 17.52 26.77
CA ASN A 249 28.38 18.50 27.80
C ASN A 249 28.10 19.99 27.50
N LYS A 250 27.35 20.30 26.45
CA LYS A 250 26.80 21.63 26.19
C LYS A 250 25.53 21.85 27.03
N LYS A 251 25.15 23.13 27.17
CA LYS A 251 23.90 23.50 27.82
C LYS A 251 22.74 22.87 27.05
N ILE A 252 21.93 22.08 27.75
CA ILE A 252 20.70 21.48 27.24
C ILE A 252 19.76 22.58 26.70
N SER A 253 19.06 22.30 25.61
CA SER A 253 18.04 23.20 25.09
C SER A 253 16.87 23.31 26.09
N GLU A 254 16.14 24.43 26.08
CA GLU A 254 14.96 24.56 26.94
C GLU A 254 13.92 23.47 26.66
N LYS A 255 13.75 23.09 25.39
CA LYS A 255 12.84 22.02 24.97
C LYS A 255 13.24 20.67 25.59
N ASP A 256 14.51 20.30 25.46
CA ASP A 256 15.02 19.04 26.01
C ASP A 256 14.97 19.05 27.55
N PHE A 257 15.24 20.20 28.19
CA PHE A 257 15.13 20.34 29.63
C PHE A 257 13.70 20.11 30.13
N GLN A 258 12.71 20.73 29.47
CA GLN A 258 11.30 20.53 29.79
C GLN A 258 10.89 19.07 29.60
N LEU A 259 11.34 18.43 28.52
CA LEU A 259 11.08 17.01 28.29
C LEU A 259 11.69 16.13 29.39
N CYS A 260 12.96 16.33 29.74
CA CYS A 260 13.61 15.61 30.84
C CYS A 260 12.82 15.76 32.15
N ARG A 261 12.34 16.97 32.45
CA ARG A 261 11.51 17.22 33.64
C ARG A 261 10.22 16.40 33.61
N ARG A 262 9.50 16.38 32.49
CA ARG A 262 8.26 15.59 32.32
C ARG A 262 8.51 14.10 32.41
N ILE A 263 9.58 13.60 31.80
CA ILE A 263 9.98 12.19 31.90
C ILE A 263 10.15 11.79 33.37
N VAL A 264 10.88 12.60 34.15
CA VAL A 264 11.09 12.31 35.58
C VAL A 264 9.76 12.39 36.33
N SER A 265 8.98 13.46 36.18
CA SER A 265 7.78 13.67 37.00
C SER A 265 6.56 12.83 36.61
N GLU A 266 6.34 12.59 35.32
CA GLU A 266 5.13 11.96 34.77
C GLU A 266 5.40 10.56 34.18
N GLY A 267 6.65 10.23 33.85
CA GLY A 267 7.03 8.94 33.26
C GLY A 267 7.62 7.94 34.26
N ILE A 268 8.54 8.39 35.12
CA ILE A 268 9.25 7.52 36.07
C ILE A 268 8.55 7.47 37.44
N TRP A 269 8.10 8.62 37.92
CA TRP A 269 7.48 8.76 39.26
C TRP A 269 5.97 9.05 39.22
N GLY A 270 5.37 9.05 38.03
CA GLY A 270 3.97 9.40 37.76
C GLY A 270 2.99 8.22 37.81
#